data_AF-A0A531JGD9-F1
#
_entry.id   AF-A0A531JGD9-F1
#
_cell.length_a   1.000
_cell.length_b   1.000
_cell.length_c   1.000
_cell.angle_alpha   90.00
_cell.angle_beta   90.00
_cell.angle_gamma   90.00
#
_symmetry.space_group_name_H-M   'P 1'
#
loop_
_entity.id
_entity.type
_entity.pdbx_description
1 polymer ?
#
loop_
_entity_poly.entity_id
_entity_poly.type
_entity_poly.pdbx_seq_one_letter_code
_entity_poly.pdbx_strand_id
1 'polypeptide(L)'
;SHNTPETDAFIRDLGAAEIVSVGSSLKFCLVAAAEADVYPRFGRTMEWDTAAGDAVLRAAGGMTRTLDGKPLAYGKRDQATDADFANPHFIASGKSAGAA
;
A
#
# COMPACT_ATOMS: atom_id res chain seq x y z
N SER A 1 8.99 10.17 8.54
CA SER A 1 7.53 10.11 8.26
C SER A 1 7.27 10.89 6.99
N HIS A 2 6.51 10.33 6.04
CA HIS A 2 6.13 10.99 4.78
C HIS A 2 4.61 11.19 4.80
N ASN A 3 4.11 11.97 5.75
CA ASN A 3 2.70 12.31 5.80
C ASN A 3 2.48 13.42 4.78
N THR A 4 1.86 13.05 3.67
CA THR A 4 1.43 13.99 2.63
C THR A 4 0.00 14.45 2.93
N PRO A 5 -0.44 15.63 2.47
CA PRO A 5 -1.83 16.08 2.63
C PRO A 5 -2.86 15.05 2.13
N GLU A 6 -2.52 14.29 1.08
CA GLU A 6 -3.32 13.22 0.51
C GLU A 6 -3.48 12.04 1.48
N THR A 7 -2.40 11.69 2.20
CA THR A 7 -2.44 10.68 3.28
C THR A 7 -3.41 11.12 4.38
N ASP A 8 -3.32 12.37 4.82
CA ASP A 8 -4.16 12.88 5.90
C ASP A 8 -5.64 13.00 5.48
N ALA A 9 -5.91 13.33 4.21
CA ALA A 9 -7.26 13.31 3.65
C ALA A 9 -7.84 11.89 3.65
N PHE A 10 -7.09 10.91 3.14
CA PHE A 10 -7.54 9.52 3.12
C PHE A 10 -7.80 8.96 4.53
N ILE A 11 -6.95 9.30 5.50
CA ILE A 11 -7.14 8.87 6.90
C ILE A 11 -8.41 9.49 7.49
N ARG A 12 -8.70 10.77 7.21
CA ARG A 12 -9.93 11.43 7.68
C ARG A 12 -11.18 10.77 7.11
N ASP A 13 -11.17 10.37 5.84
CA ASP A 13 -12.31 9.71 5.20
C ASP A 13 -12.59 8.30 5.76
N LEU A 14 -11.57 7.64 6.34
CA LEU A 14 -11.74 6.35 7.03
C LEU A 14 -12.38 6.48 8.42
N GLY A 15 -12.49 7.69 8.98
CA GLY A 15 -13.01 7.94 10.32
C GLY A 15 -11.93 7.92 11.42
N ALA A 16 -12.27 7.42 12.61
CA ALA A 16 -11.34 7.35 13.75
C ALA A 16 -10.30 6.24 13.53
N ALA A 17 -9.20 6.55 12.86
CA ALA A 17 -8.09 5.63 12.64
C ALA A 17 -6.92 5.94 13.59
N GLU A 18 -6.34 4.90 14.19
CA GLU A 18 -5.05 4.99 14.88
C GLU A 18 -3.91 4.99 13.86
N ILE A 19 -3.02 5.99 13.92
CA ILE A 19 -1.90 6.12 12.98
C ILE A 19 -0.64 5.55 13.61
N VAL A 20 -0.18 4.41 13.11
CA VAL A 20 1.09 3.79 13.52
C VAL A 20 2.19 4.13 12.50
N SER A 21 3.21 4.89 12.94
CA SER A 21 4.36 5.24 12.10
C SER A 21 5.49 4.22 12.24
N VAL A 22 5.65 3.34 11.24
CA VAL A 22 6.75 2.36 11.16
C VAL A 22 7.55 2.45 9.85
N GLY A 23 8.68 1.75 9.77
CA GLY A 23 9.47 1.58 8.54
C GLY A 23 8.63 1.02 7.37
N SER A 24 8.99 1.38 6.12
CA SER A 24 8.09 1.17 4.96
C SER A 24 7.78 -0.29 4.65
N SER A 25 8.77 -1.17 4.71
CA SER A 25 8.60 -2.61 4.45
C SER A 25 7.83 -3.33 5.55
N LEU A 26 7.99 -2.89 6.81
CA LEU A 26 7.27 -3.47 7.95
C LEU A 26 5.75 -3.25 7.86
N LYS A 27 5.30 -2.19 7.19
CA LYS A 27 3.86 -1.91 7.02
C LYS A 27 3.12 -3.03 6.31
N PHE A 28 3.74 -3.67 5.31
CA PHE A 28 3.15 -4.84 4.66
C PHE A 28 2.99 -6.00 5.65
N CYS A 29 3.99 -6.24 6.50
CA CYS A 29 3.93 -7.30 7.50
C CYS A 29 2.85 -7.03 8.56
N LEU A 30 2.70 -5.78 9.02
CA LEU A 30 1.63 -5.43 9.97
C LEU A 30 0.25 -5.69 9.39
N VAL A 31 0.02 -5.31 8.13
CA VAL A 31 -1.24 -5.58 7.44
C VAL A 31 -1.45 -7.09 7.21
N ALA A 32 -0.39 -7.81 6.84
CA ALA A 32 -0.43 -9.27 6.66
C ALA A 32 -0.71 -10.02 7.96
N ALA A 33 -0.22 -9.50 9.10
CA ALA A 33 -0.46 -10.04 10.44
C ALA A 33 -1.81 -9.60 11.05
N ALA A 34 -2.62 -8.82 10.32
CA ALA A 34 -3.84 -8.20 10.82
C ALA A 34 -3.63 -7.27 12.04
N GLU A 35 -2.43 -6.71 12.18
CA GLU A 35 -2.10 -5.68 13.18
C GLU A 35 -2.38 -4.25 12.65
N ALA A 36 -2.67 -4.11 11.36
CA ALA A 36 -3.15 -2.88 10.73
C ALA A 36 -4.15 -3.20 9.61
N ASP A 37 -5.19 -2.37 9.45
CA ASP A 37 -6.22 -2.60 8.42
C ASP A 37 -5.74 -2.24 7.01
N VAL A 38 -5.07 -1.09 6.90
CA VAL A 38 -4.65 -0.49 5.63
C VAL A 38 -3.28 0.17 5.72
N TYR A 39 -2.57 0.14 4.60
CA TYR A 39 -1.36 0.90 4.36
C TYR A 39 -1.53 1.72 3.06
N PRO A 40 -1.95 3.00 3.17
CA PRO A 40 -1.95 3.92 2.06
C PRO A 40 -0.55 4.50 1.79
N ARG A 41 -0.17 4.64 0.52
CA ARG A 41 1.08 5.26 0.08
C ARG A 41 0.86 6.23 -1.07
N PHE A 42 0.93 7.53 -0.76
CA PHE A 42 0.79 8.66 -1.70
C PHE A 42 2.11 9.38 -2.00
N GLY A 43 3.23 8.72 -1.76
CA GLY A 43 4.55 9.23 -2.13
C GLY A 43 5.30 8.17 -2.91
N ARG A 44 6.19 8.60 -3.81
CA ARG A 44 6.97 7.70 -4.67
C ARG A 44 7.62 6.58 -3.86
N THR A 45 7.53 5.37 -4.39
CA THR A 45 8.30 4.18 -3.98
C THR A 45 8.79 3.52 -5.26
N MET A 46 9.80 2.68 -5.12
CA MET A 46 10.25 1.83 -6.21
C MET A 46 9.71 0.42 -6.03
N GLU A 47 9.64 -0.35 -7.11
CA GLU A 47 9.17 -1.73 -7.08
C GLU A 47 9.91 -2.57 -6.03
N TRP A 48 11.23 -2.41 -5.91
CA TRP A 48 12.05 -3.12 -4.93
C TRP A 48 11.73 -2.76 -3.47
N ASP A 49 11.10 -1.61 -3.19
CA ASP A 49 10.65 -1.26 -1.84
C ASP A 49 9.38 -2.01 -1.42
N THR A 50 8.63 -2.56 -2.39
CA THR A 50 7.27 -3.09 -2.20
C THR A 50 7.12 -4.56 -2.56
N ALA A 51 7.86 -5.07 -3.55
CA ALA A 51 7.63 -6.40 -4.14
C ALA A 51 7.64 -7.53 -3.10
N ALA A 52 8.63 -7.54 -2.20
CA ALA A 52 8.73 -8.56 -1.17
C ALA A 52 7.59 -8.48 -0.15
N GLY A 53 7.25 -7.27 0.31
CA GLY A 53 6.17 -7.05 1.27
C GLY A 53 4.80 -7.39 0.68
N ASP A 54 4.54 -6.99 -0.57
CA ASP A 54 3.30 -7.29 -1.27
C ASP A 54 3.13 -8.80 -1.51
N ALA A 55 4.21 -9.52 -1.82
CA ALA A 55 4.17 -10.98 -1.93
C ALA A 55 3.76 -11.65 -0.60
N VAL A 56 4.31 -11.20 0.54
CA VAL A 56 3.92 -11.69 1.87
C VAL A 56 2.46 -11.37 2.16
N LEU A 57 2.03 -10.13 1.91
CA LEU A 57 0.65 -9.71 2.12
C LEU A 57 -0.35 -10.53 1.31
N ARG A 58 -0.04 -10.77 0.02
CA ARG A 58 -0.88 -11.60 -0.85
C ARG A 58 -0.92 -13.06 -0.38
N ALA A 59 0.19 -13.60 0.10
CA ALA A 59 0.22 -14.95 0.69
C ALA A 59 -0.65 -15.05 1.96
N ALA A 60 -0.76 -13.96 2.74
CA ALA A 60 -1.67 -13.84 3.87
C ALA A 60 -3.14 -13.57 3.48
N GLY A 61 -3.44 -13.45 2.18
CA GLY A 61 -4.79 -13.20 1.66
C GLY A 61 -5.18 -11.72 1.56
N GLY A 62 -4.24 -10.79 1.75
CA GLY A 62 -4.43 -9.37 1.49
C GLY A 62 -4.20 -8.99 0.02
N MET A 63 -4.28 -7.69 -0.28
CA MET A 63 -4.10 -7.17 -1.63
C MET A 63 -3.53 -5.75 -1.62
N THR A 64 -2.69 -5.44 -2.61
CA THR A 64 -2.21 -4.09 -2.91
C THR A 64 -2.81 -3.60 -4.21
N ARG A 65 -3.50 -2.46 -4.16
CA ARG A 65 -4.19 -1.87 -5.31
C ARG A 65 -3.74 -0.44 -5.58
N THR A 66 -3.71 -0.04 -6.84
CA THR A 66 -3.62 1.36 -7.26
C THR A 66 -4.88 2.13 -6.87
N LEU A 67 -4.84 3.46 -6.93
CA LEU A 67 -5.99 4.29 -6.55
C LEU A 67 -7.23 4.09 -7.45
N ASP A 68 -7.04 3.62 -8.69
CA ASP A 68 -8.12 3.21 -9.59
C ASP A 68 -8.63 1.78 -9.35
N GLY A 69 -8.16 1.13 -8.27
CA GLY A 69 -8.63 -0.17 -7.81
C GLY A 69 -7.98 -1.39 -8.47
N LYS A 70 -7.05 -1.20 -9.41
CA LYS A 70 -6.35 -2.31 -10.07
C LYS A 70 -5.24 -2.89 -9.19
N PRO A 71 -4.89 -4.19 -9.31
CA PRO A 71 -3.74 -4.74 -8.62
C PRO A 71 -2.45 -3.99 -8.94
N LEU A 72 -1.57 -3.79 -7.95
CA LEU A 72 -0.25 -3.21 -8.18
C LEU A 72 0.62 -4.17 -9.01
N ALA A 73 0.99 -3.75 -10.22
CA ALA A 73 1.83 -4.52 -11.13
C ALA A 73 3.32 -4.20 -10.98
N TYR A 74 4.17 -5.16 -11.37
CA TYR A 74 5.62 -5.10 -11.32
C TYR A 74 6.23 -5.32 -12.72
N GLY A 75 7.48 -4.90 -12.91
CA GLY A 75 8.21 -4.95 -14.18
C GLY A 75 7.98 -3.72 -15.06
N LYS A 76 7.54 -2.58 -14.50
CA LYS A 76 7.24 -1.36 -15.25
C LYS A 76 8.52 -0.72 -15.78
N ARG A 77 8.54 -0.42 -17.09
CA ARG A 77 9.64 0.26 -17.82
C ARG A 77 9.06 1.23 -18.83
N ASP A 78 9.88 2.16 -19.31
CA ASP A 78 9.53 3.17 -20.32
C ASP A 78 8.28 3.98 -19.92
N GLN A 79 8.20 4.33 -18.63
CA GLN A 79 7.04 5.02 -18.07
C GLN A 79 6.97 6.46 -18.56
N ALA A 80 5.79 6.89 -19.03
CA ALA A 80 5.59 8.24 -19.58
C ALA A 80 5.59 9.35 -18.51
N THR A 81 5.25 9.01 -17.27
CA THR A 81 4.96 9.97 -16.20
C THR A 81 5.93 9.91 -15.03
N ASP A 82 6.84 8.94 -15.00
CA ASP A 82 7.83 8.75 -13.94
C ASP A 82 9.00 7.88 -14.47
N ALA A 83 9.94 7.49 -13.60
CA ALA A 83 11.08 6.65 -13.95
C ALA A 83 10.73 5.15 -14.04
N ASP A 84 11.61 4.37 -14.67
CA ASP A 84 11.53 2.91 -14.65
C ASP A 84 11.41 2.37 -13.22
N PHE A 85 10.53 1.37 -13.05
CA PHE A 85 10.23 0.72 -11.78
C PHE A 85 9.65 1.63 -10.68
N ALA A 86 9.31 2.89 -10.97
CA ALA A 86 8.56 3.73 -10.05
C ALA A 86 7.14 3.20 -9.88
N ASN A 87 6.67 3.08 -8.63
CA ASN A 87 5.30 2.70 -8.34
C ASN A 87 4.38 3.92 -8.35
N PRO A 88 3.15 3.78 -8.87
CA PRO A 88 2.09 4.75 -8.62
C PRO A 88 1.69 4.74 -7.14
N HIS A 89 0.81 5.66 -6.75
CA HIS A 89 0.14 5.62 -5.46
C HIS A 89 -0.66 4.33 -5.31
N PHE A 90 -0.64 3.75 -4.10
CA PHE A 90 -1.31 2.49 -3.81
C PHE A 90 -1.89 2.45 -2.41
N ILE A 91 -2.80 1.50 -2.21
CA ILE A 91 -3.37 1.11 -0.92
C ILE A 91 -3.19 -0.40 -0.77
N ALA A 92 -2.45 -0.81 0.25
CA ALA A 92 -2.41 -2.19 0.70
C ALA A 92 -3.48 -2.40 1.78
N SER A 93 -4.20 -3.52 1.72
CA SER A 93 -5.21 -3.88 2.72
C SER A 93 -5.12 -5.36 3.07
N GLY A 94 -5.46 -5.68 4.33
CA GLY A 94 -5.51 -7.05 4.81
C GLY A 94 -6.61 -7.86 4.11
N LYS A 95 -6.72 -9.14 4.47
CA LYS A 95 -7.79 -10.00 3.98
C LYS A 95 -9.14 -9.36 4.28
N SER A 96 -9.88 -8.98 3.23
CA SER A 96 -11.26 -8.55 3.40
C SER A 96 -12.03 -9.73 3.99
N ALA A 97 -12.64 -9.53 5.16
CA ALA A 97 -13.67 -10.45 5.64
C ALA A 97 -14.79 -10.40 4.59
N GLY A 98 -14.87 -11.41 3.74
CA GLY A 98 -15.93 -11.50 2.75
C GLY A 98 -17.28 -11.39 3.47
N ALA A 99 -18.17 -10.57 2.92
CA ALA A 99 -19.60 -10.75 3.14
C ALA A 99 -19.90 -12.23 2.82
N ALA A 100 -20.26 -12.97 3.86
CA ALA A 100 -20.79 -14.32 3.76
C ALA A 100 -22.18 -14.28 3.13
#